data_AF-I7EJZ3-F1
#
_entry.id   AF-I7EJZ3-F1
#
_cell.length_a   1.000
_cell.length_b   1.000
_cell.length_c   1.000
_cell.angle_alpha   90.00
_cell.angle_beta   90.00
_cell.angle_gamma   90.00
#
_symmetry.space_group_name_H-M   'P 1'
#
loop_
_entity.id
_entity.type
_entity.pdbx_description
1 polymer ?
#
loop_
_entity_poly.entity_id
_entity_poly.type
_entity_poly.pdbx_seq_one_letter_code
_entity_poly.pdbx_strand_id
1 'polypeptide(L)'
;DGWRSVKRVPLAQALKSVRRYDFQQAYVDDLINVVDLDAIKGAGIRIGADPLGGASVDYWAAIADRWSLELTVVNPLVDATWRFMTLDHDGKIRMDCSSPDAMASLVASRDKYQIATGNDADSDRHGIVTPDAGLMNPNHYLAVAIDYLFSHRDGWAAQTAVGKTLVSSSIIDRVVAGLGRTLIEV
;
A
#
# COMPACT_ATOMS: atom_id res chain seq x y z
N ASP A 1 8.11 -5.30 -40.90
CA ASP A 1 7.33 -4.05 -40.70
C ASP A 1 6.20 -4.18 -39.68
N GLY A 2 6.49 -4.38 -38.38
CA GLY A 2 5.46 -4.65 -37.36
C GLY A 2 4.73 -3.42 -36.80
N TRP A 3 5.44 -2.31 -36.56
CA TRP A 3 4.81 -1.11 -35.95
C TRP A 3 4.02 -0.26 -36.95
N ARG A 4 4.30 -0.42 -38.25
CA ARG A 4 3.67 0.34 -39.35
C ARG A 4 2.24 -0.12 -39.65
N SER A 5 1.90 -1.37 -39.35
CA SER A 5 0.54 -1.92 -39.53
C SER A 5 -0.40 -1.65 -38.35
N VAL A 6 0.13 -1.10 -37.24
CA VAL A 6 -0.68 -0.72 -36.07
C VAL A 6 -1.58 0.45 -36.45
N LYS A 7 -2.91 0.24 -36.39
CA LYS A 7 -3.90 1.29 -36.61
C LYS A 7 -3.78 2.35 -35.52
N ARG A 8 -3.69 3.63 -35.91
CA ARG A 8 -3.56 4.77 -34.99
C ARG A 8 -4.53 5.86 -35.41
N VAL A 9 -5.03 6.61 -34.43
CA VAL A 9 -5.82 7.82 -34.65
C VAL A 9 -5.20 8.95 -33.82
N PRO A 10 -5.32 10.23 -34.25
CA PRO A 10 -4.89 11.36 -33.44
C PRO A 10 -5.61 11.39 -32.08
N LEU A 11 -4.95 11.91 -31.04
CA LEU A 11 -5.51 12.00 -29.69
C LEU A 11 -6.89 12.68 -29.68
N ALA A 12 -7.06 13.77 -30.43
CA ALA A 12 -8.34 14.48 -30.53
C ALA A 12 -9.50 13.62 -31.06
N GLN A 13 -9.21 12.59 -31.87
CA GLN A 13 -10.21 11.62 -32.33
C GLN A 13 -10.45 10.54 -31.28
N ALA A 14 -9.38 10.01 -30.66
CA ALA A 14 -9.48 9.01 -29.60
C ALA A 14 -10.29 9.52 -28.40
N LEU A 15 -10.14 10.80 -28.03
CA LEU A 15 -10.88 11.44 -26.95
C LEU A 15 -12.41 11.47 -27.17
N LYS A 16 -12.87 11.34 -28.42
CA LYS A 16 -14.32 11.24 -28.74
C LYS A 16 -14.89 9.84 -28.52
N SER A 17 -14.03 8.82 -28.42
CA SER A 17 -14.43 7.41 -28.24
C SER A 17 -14.21 6.89 -26.82
N VAL A 18 -13.66 7.70 -25.91
CA VAL A 18 -13.41 7.32 -24.52
C VAL A 18 -14.23 8.18 -23.57
N ARG A 19 -14.42 7.70 -22.33
CA ARG A 19 -15.08 8.44 -21.26
C ARG A 19 -14.12 8.59 -20.09
N ARG A 20 -14.19 9.72 -19.38
CA ARG A 20 -13.54 9.87 -18.09
C ARG A 20 -14.36 9.14 -17.03
N TYR A 21 -13.67 8.53 -16.09
CA TYR A 21 -14.25 7.88 -14.92
C TYR A 21 -13.38 8.26 -13.72
N ASP A 22 -14.02 8.62 -12.62
CA ASP A 22 -13.33 8.96 -11.38
C ASP A 22 -13.06 7.67 -10.59
N PHE A 23 -11.90 7.06 -10.87
CA PHE A 23 -11.46 5.87 -10.17
C PHE A 23 -11.10 6.17 -8.71
N GLN A 24 -10.64 7.38 -8.42
CA GLN A 24 -10.18 7.74 -7.09
C GLN A 24 -11.36 7.83 -6.13
N GLN A 25 -12.36 8.66 -6.45
CA GLN A 25 -13.50 8.83 -5.55
C GLN A 25 -14.23 7.50 -5.35
N ALA A 26 -14.43 6.73 -6.43
CA ALA A 26 -15.07 5.42 -6.36
C ALA A 26 -14.31 4.44 -5.45
N TYR A 27 -12.97 4.40 -5.54
CA TYR A 27 -12.15 3.57 -4.68
C TYR A 27 -12.17 4.04 -3.23
N VAL A 28 -11.96 5.33 -2.98
CA VAL A 28 -11.88 5.91 -1.63
C VAL A 28 -13.20 5.77 -0.87
N ASP A 29 -14.33 5.91 -1.56
CA ASP A 29 -15.66 5.70 -0.98
C ASP A 29 -15.93 4.25 -0.59
N ASP A 30 -15.36 3.29 -1.32
CA ASP A 30 -15.61 1.87 -1.12
C ASP A 30 -14.72 1.25 -0.03
N LEU A 31 -13.67 1.95 0.42
CA LEU A 31 -12.73 1.46 1.44
C LEU A 31 -13.41 1.03 2.75
N ILE A 32 -14.52 1.67 3.12
CA ILE A 32 -15.31 1.31 4.32
C ILE A 32 -15.81 -0.14 4.29
N ASN A 33 -15.96 -0.73 3.11
CA ASN A 33 -16.42 -2.11 2.94
C ASN A 33 -15.29 -3.14 3.14
N VAL A 34 -14.03 -2.69 3.23
CA VAL A 34 -12.84 -3.57 3.31
C VAL A 34 -12.04 -3.34 4.60
N VAL A 35 -12.00 -2.10 5.09
CA VAL A 35 -11.25 -1.66 6.27
C VAL A 35 -12.17 -0.91 7.22
N ASP A 36 -11.99 -1.10 8.52
CA ASP A 36 -12.76 -0.40 9.56
C ASP A 36 -12.23 1.03 9.76
N LEU A 37 -12.69 1.94 8.91
CA LEU A 37 -12.25 3.35 8.93
C LEU A 37 -12.81 4.12 10.13
N ASP A 38 -13.98 3.71 10.65
CA ASP A 38 -14.58 4.32 11.85
C ASP A 38 -13.73 4.02 13.09
N ALA A 39 -13.22 2.79 13.24
CA ALA A 39 -12.30 2.44 14.31
C ALA A 39 -10.98 3.23 14.21
N ILE A 40 -10.41 3.37 13.00
CA ILE A 40 -9.17 4.14 12.79
C ILE A 40 -9.39 5.62 13.13
N LYS A 41 -10.49 6.20 12.67
CA LYS A 41 -10.89 7.58 12.99
C LYS A 41 -11.07 7.76 14.50
N GLY A 42 -11.81 6.86 15.15
CA GLY A 42 -12.08 6.90 16.57
C GLY A 42 -10.82 6.76 17.43
N ALA A 43 -9.81 6.05 16.93
CA ALA A 43 -8.52 5.92 17.60
C ALA A 43 -7.67 7.20 17.55
N GLY A 44 -7.92 8.11 16.60
CA GLY A 44 -7.22 9.39 16.49
C GLY A 44 -5.70 9.25 16.34
N ILE A 45 -5.24 8.15 15.72
CA ILE A 45 -3.81 7.88 15.56
C ILE A 45 -3.21 8.78 14.49
N ARG A 46 -2.01 9.31 14.75
CA ARG A 46 -1.25 10.08 13.74
C ARG A 46 -0.62 9.14 12.72
N ILE A 47 -1.06 9.22 11.48
CA ILE A 47 -0.61 8.38 10.36
C ILE A 47 0.26 9.19 9.41
N GLY A 48 1.41 8.65 9.03
CA GLY A 48 2.23 9.18 7.93
C GLY A 48 2.12 8.30 6.69
N ALA A 49 1.79 8.85 5.53
CA ALA A 49 1.82 8.14 4.25
C ALA A 49 2.85 8.77 3.31
N ASP A 50 3.90 8.04 2.96
CA ASP A 50 4.85 8.45 1.92
C ASP A 50 4.55 7.72 0.61
N PRO A 51 3.90 8.36 -0.36
CA PRO A 51 3.55 7.73 -1.64
C PRO A 51 4.77 7.52 -2.54
N LEU A 52 5.97 7.94 -2.11
CA LEU A 52 7.23 7.89 -2.86
C LEU A 52 7.15 8.55 -4.24
N GLY A 53 6.18 9.44 -4.47
CA GLY A 53 5.87 10.07 -5.76
C GLY A 53 5.07 9.22 -6.76
N GLY A 54 4.51 8.09 -6.29
CA GLY A 54 3.74 7.14 -7.08
C GLY A 54 2.28 7.53 -7.34
N ALA A 55 1.51 6.58 -7.86
CA ALA A 55 0.12 6.75 -8.24
C ALA A 55 -0.83 7.04 -7.07
N SER A 56 -0.41 6.75 -5.82
CA SER A 56 -1.23 6.90 -4.62
C SER A 56 -1.13 8.27 -3.94
N VAL A 57 -0.33 9.21 -4.45
CA VAL A 57 -0.17 10.57 -3.86
C VAL A 57 -1.52 11.22 -3.58
N ASP A 58 -2.37 11.34 -4.62
CA ASP A 58 -3.67 11.98 -4.48
C ASP A 58 -4.66 11.09 -3.72
N TYR A 59 -4.49 9.76 -3.75
CA TYR A 59 -5.35 8.84 -3.02
C TYR A 59 -5.20 9.00 -1.51
N TRP A 60 -3.97 9.13 -1.00
CA TRP A 60 -3.75 9.33 0.42
C TRP A 60 -4.35 10.64 0.94
N ALA A 61 -4.24 11.72 0.16
CA ALA A 61 -4.90 12.98 0.47
C ALA A 61 -6.43 12.84 0.47
N ALA A 62 -6.99 12.21 -0.57
CA ALA A 62 -8.43 11.96 -0.66
C ALA A 62 -8.96 11.08 0.47
N ILE A 63 -8.22 10.05 0.90
CA ILE A 63 -8.57 9.19 2.03
C ILE A 63 -8.60 10.01 3.34
N ALA A 64 -7.57 10.82 3.58
CA ALA A 64 -7.48 11.67 4.77
C ALA A 64 -8.68 12.61 4.87
N ASP A 65 -9.00 13.31 3.77
CA ASP A 65 -10.09 14.27 3.71
C ASP A 65 -11.46 13.58 3.83
N ARG A 66 -11.70 12.55 3.02
CA ARG A 66 -12.99 11.86 2.95
C ARG A 66 -13.40 11.25 4.29
N TRP A 67 -12.44 10.63 4.98
CA TRP A 67 -12.70 9.89 6.21
C TRP A 67 -12.33 10.68 7.48
N SER A 68 -11.79 11.89 7.33
CA SER A 68 -11.32 12.76 8.42
C SER A 68 -10.32 12.04 9.32
N LEU A 69 -9.31 11.42 8.71
CA LEU A 69 -8.24 10.75 9.42
C LEU A 69 -7.12 11.74 9.74
N GLU A 70 -6.45 11.56 10.88
CA GLU A 70 -5.20 12.26 11.23
C GLU A 70 -4.03 11.72 10.41
N LEU A 71 -4.11 11.87 9.08
CA LEU A 71 -3.21 11.30 8.09
C LEU A 71 -2.49 12.40 7.33
N THR A 72 -1.16 12.35 7.34
CA THR A 72 -0.30 13.30 6.62
C THR A 72 0.34 12.62 5.42
N VAL A 73 0.17 13.18 4.23
CA VAL A 73 0.99 12.84 3.05
C VAL A 73 2.38 13.43 3.28
N VAL A 74 3.35 12.56 3.63
CA VAL A 74 4.68 12.98 4.10
C VAL A 74 5.46 13.69 3.01
N ASN A 75 5.36 13.18 1.77
CA ASN A 75 5.98 13.76 0.59
C ASN A 75 4.98 13.79 -0.58
N PRO A 76 4.29 14.92 -0.82
CA PRO A 76 3.32 15.04 -1.90
C PRO A 76 3.94 15.33 -3.29
N LEU A 77 5.28 15.36 -3.39
CA LEU A 77 5.95 15.74 -4.65
C LEU A 77 5.86 14.62 -5.70
N VAL A 78 5.33 14.97 -6.87
CA VAL A 78 5.40 14.15 -8.09
C VAL A 78 6.41 14.78 -9.04
N ASP A 79 7.52 14.09 -9.29
CA ASP A 79 8.57 14.50 -10.22
C ASP A 79 9.07 13.27 -10.99
N ALA A 80 9.03 13.33 -12.32
CA ALA A 80 9.45 12.24 -13.20
C ALA A 80 10.95 11.85 -13.09
N THR A 81 11.76 12.68 -12.44
CA THR A 81 13.16 12.39 -12.10
C THR A 81 13.34 11.71 -10.75
N TRP A 82 12.31 11.68 -9.89
CA TRP A 82 12.35 11.08 -8.55
C TRP A 82 13.46 11.64 -7.65
N ARG A 83 13.87 12.90 -7.88
CA ARG A 83 15.02 13.54 -7.20
C ARG A 83 14.90 13.66 -5.68
N PHE A 84 13.70 13.43 -5.15
CA PHE A 84 13.40 13.47 -3.71
C PHE A 84 13.65 12.13 -3.02
N MET A 85 13.84 11.05 -3.79
CA MET A 85 14.14 9.73 -3.24
C MET A 85 15.56 9.67 -2.69
N THR A 86 15.72 8.94 -1.58
CA THR A 86 17.04 8.42 -1.19
C THR A 86 17.45 7.30 -2.13
N LEU A 87 18.75 7.09 -2.29
CA LEU A 87 19.27 6.01 -3.12
C LEU A 87 19.05 4.67 -2.42
N ASP A 88 18.67 3.66 -3.18
CA ASP A 88 18.57 2.28 -2.68
C ASP A 88 19.96 1.67 -2.45
N HIS A 89 20.03 0.46 -1.91
CA HIS A 89 21.26 -0.26 -1.56
C HIS A 89 22.31 -0.35 -2.69
N ASP A 90 21.90 -0.29 -3.96
CA ASP A 90 22.77 -0.31 -5.14
C ASP A 90 23.11 1.09 -5.69
N GLY A 91 22.80 2.15 -4.95
CA GLY A 91 23.06 3.55 -5.32
C GLY A 91 22.13 4.08 -6.41
N LYS A 92 21.04 3.37 -6.74
CA LYS A 92 20.07 3.79 -7.76
C LYS A 92 18.81 4.36 -7.13
N ILE A 93 18.12 5.20 -7.89
CA ILE A 93 16.78 5.64 -7.52
C ILE A 93 15.80 4.50 -7.82
N ARG A 94 15.17 3.97 -6.77
CA ARG A 94 14.14 2.93 -6.83
C ARG A 94 13.07 3.24 -5.78
N MET A 95 11.81 3.23 -6.20
CA MET A 95 10.66 3.44 -5.31
C MET A 95 10.27 2.11 -4.67
N ASP A 96 11.20 1.50 -3.94
CA ASP A 96 10.95 0.26 -3.22
C ASP A 96 10.53 0.55 -1.78
N CYS A 97 9.23 0.46 -1.52
CA CYS A 97 8.68 0.68 -0.20
C CYS A 97 9.10 -0.35 0.86
N SER A 98 9.78 -1.43 0.45
CA SER A 98 10.32 -2.45 1.34
C SER A 98 11.84 -2.33 1.58
N SER A 99 12.51 -1.41 0.88
CA SER A 99 13.94 -1.15 1.06
C SER A 99 14.16 -0.13 2.19
N PRO A 100 14.97 -0.45 3.22
CA PRO A 100 15.35 0.53 4.25
C PRO A 100 16.08 1.74 3.69
N ASP A 101 16.84 1.57 2.61
CA ASP A 101 17.62 2.64 1.97
C ASP A 101 16.71 3.60 1.18
N ALA A 102 15.77 3.07 0.41
CA ALA A 102 14.78 3.89 -0.31
C ALA A 102 13.77 4.57 0.63
N MET A 103 13.46 3.94 1.77
CA MET A 103 12.54 4.44 2.79
C MET A 103 13.22 5.31 3.87
N ALA A 104 14.53 5.58 3.73
CA ALA A 104 15.33 6.19 4.79
C ALA A 104 14.76 7.53 5.30
N SER A 105 14.22 8.37 4.41
CA SER A 105 13.57 9.63 4.79
C SER A 105 12.34 9.43 5.69
N LEU A 106 11.49 8.45 5.38
CA LEU A 106 10.32 8.12 6.21
C LEU A 106 10.77 7.51 7.54
N VAL A 107 11.70 6.56 7.52
CA VAL A 107 12.24 5.89 8.72
C VAL A 107 12.91 6.89 9.66
N ALA A 108 13.60 7.91 9.14
CA ALA A 108 14.21 8.97 9.92
C ALA A 108 13.17 9.91 10.58
N SER A 109 11.95 9.96 10.07
CA SER A 109 10.86 10.78 10.59
C SER A 109 9.77 10.00 11.34
N ARG A 110 10.00 8.70 11.58
CA ARG A 110 9.03 7.76 12.17
C ARG A 110 8.42 8.22 13.50
N ASP A 111 9.18 8.91 14.34
CA ASP A 111 8.73 9.34 15.68
C ASP A 111 7.64 10.43 15.64
N LYS A 112 7.39 11.03 14.47
CA LYS A 112 6.29 11.99 14.28
C LYS A 112 4.92 11.30 14.23
N TYR A 113 4.89 10.02 13.89
CA TYR A 113 3.69 9.24 13.64
C TYR A 113 3.60 8.07 14.61
N GLN A 114 2.40 7.56 14.85
CA GLN A 114 2.22 6.31 15.59
C GLN A 114 2.36 5.10 14.66
N ILE A 115 2.02 5.29 13.40
CA ILE A 115 2.27 4.37 12.31
C ILE A 115 2.52 5.18 11.04
N ALA A 116 3.42 4.71 10.19
CA ALA A 116 3.60 5.25 8.87
C ALA A 116 3.68 4.15 7.81
N THR A 117 3.40 4.50 6.56
CA THR A 117 3.46 3.58 5.44
C THR A 117 4.09 4.24 4.22
N GLY A 118 4.72 3.43 3.39
CA GLY A 118 5.09 3.84 2.04
C GLY A 118 4.58 2.86 0.99
N ASN A 119 4.39 3.37 -0.22
CA ASN A 119 3.96 2.59 -1.37
C ASN A 119 4.93 2.82 -2.54
N ASP A 120 5.09 1.81 -3.38
CA ASP A 120 5.83 1.94 -4.62
C ASP A 120 5.03 2.68 -5.70
N ALA A 121 5.63 2.85 -6.88
CA ALA A 121 5.14 3.77 -7.90
C ALA A 121 3.72 3.44 -8.41
N ASP A 122 3.35 2.16 -8.48
CA ASP A 122 2.02 1.65 -8.85
C ASP A 122 1.15 1.29 -7.64
N SER A 123 1.72 1.34 -6.43
CA SER A 123 1.02 1.26 -5.15
C SER A 123 0.32 -0.08 -4.86
N ASP A 124 0.81 -1.18 -5.42
CA ASP A 124 0.36 -2.53 -5.07
C ASP A 124 1.18 -3.15 -3.93
N ARG A 125 2.36 -2.59 -3.62
CA ARG A 125 3.18 -2.98 -2.47
C ARG A 125 3.08 -1.97 -1.32
N HIS A 126 3.44 -2.43 -0.13
CA HIS A 126 3.39 -1.66 1.11
C HIS A 126 4.65 -1.85 1.94
N GLY A 127 5.13 -0.76 2.53
CA GLY A 127 6.08 -0.73 3.63
C GLY A 127 5.39 -0.20 4.88
N ILE A 128 5.65 -0.81 6.04
CA ILE A 128 5.07 -0.40 7.32
C ILE A 128 6.18 0.06 8.25
N VAL A 129 6.04 1.26 8.79
CA VAL A 129 7.02 1.89 9.67
C VAL A 129 6.38 2.17 11.03
N THR A 130 7.04 1.75 12.10
CA THR A 130 6.65 2.04 13.48
C THR A 130 7.77 2.76 14.23
N PRO A 131 7.48 3.58 15.25
CA PRO A 131 8.52 4.31 15.99
C PRO A 131 9.60 3.42 16.61
N ASP A 132 9.21 2.25 17.10
CA ASP A 132 10.07 1.32 17.83
C ASP A 132 10.95 0.46 16.91
N ALA A 133 10.42 -0.01 15.78
CA ALA A 133 11.11 -0.96 14.90
C ALA A 133 11.68 -0.32 13.62
N GLY A 134 11.26 0.90 13.25
CA GLY A 134 11.52 1.42 11.92
C GLY A 134 10.72 0.66 10.87
N LEU A 135 11.35 0.33 9.74
CA LEU A 135 10.69 -0.43 8.66
C LEU A 135 10.53 -1.91 9.05
N MET A 136 9.29 -2.37 9.13
CA MET A 136 8.97 -3.77 9.43
C MET A 136 9.40 -4.69 8.29
N ASN A 137 9.88 -5.88 8.63
CA ASN A 137 10.08 -6.94 7.64
C ASN A 137 8.74 -7.35 7.00
N PRO A 138 8.64 -7.46 5.67
CA PRO A 138 7.39 -7.81 4.99
C PRO A 138 6.76 -9.12 5.50
N ASN A 139 7.55 -10.17 5.76
CA ASN A 139 7.02 -11.44 6.27
C ASN A 139 6.42 -11.31 7.67
N HIS A 140 6.96 -10.42 8.51
CA HIS A 140 6.41 -10.20 9.86
C HIS A 140 5.05 -9.51 9.76
N TYR A 141 4.94 -8.50 8.89
CA TYR A 141 3.66 -7.82 8.68
C TYR A 141 2.60 -8.76 8.08
N LEU A 142 2.97 -9.60 7.10
CA LEU A 142 2.04 -10.61 6.55
C LEU A 142 1.49 -11.54 7.64
N ALA A 143 2.33 -12.00 8.57
CA ALA A 143 1.90 -12.86 9.67
C ALA A 143 0.89 -12.16 10.59
N VAL A 144 1.16 -10.91 10.97
CA VAL A 144 0.27 -10.09 11.82
C VAL A 144 -1.04 -9.76 11.10
N ALA A 145 -0.98 -9.42 9.81
CA ALA A 145 -2.17 -9.12 9.01
C ALA A 145 -3.09 -10.35 8.89
N ILE A 146 -2.53 -11.54 8.68
CA ILE A 146 -3.29 -12.80 8.63
C ILE A 146 -3.94 -13.08 10.00
N ASP A 147 -3.17 -12.99 11.08
CA ASP A 147 -3.68 -13.19 12.44
C ASP A 147 -4.86 -12.28 12.76
N TYR A 148 -4.70 -10.98 12.49
CA TYR A 148 -5.73 -9.97 12.72
C TYR A 148 -6.97 -10.21 11.85
N LEU A 149 -6.80 -10.39 10.54
CA LEU A 149 -7.95 -10.52 9.62
C LEU A 149 -8.80 -11.75 9.94
N PHE A 150 -8.20 -12.91 10.22
CA PHE A 150 -8.95 -14.13 10.51
C PHE A 150 -9.61 -14.16 11.88
N SER A 151 -9.21 -13.25 12.78
CA SER A 151 -9.84 -13.05 14.09
C SER A 151 -10.85 -11.88 14.13
N HIS A 152 -10.86 -11.01 13.10
CA HIS A 152 -11.69 -9.79 13.05
C HIS A 152 -12.54 -9.70 11.77
N ARG A 153 -12.86 -10.83 11.16
CA ARG A 153 -13.74 -10.93 9.96
C ARG A 153 -14.79 -12.01 10.17
N ASP A 154 -15.75 -11.75 11.05
CA ASP A 154 -16.85 -12.68 11.37
C ASP A 154 -17.70 -13.07 10.15
N GLY A 155 -17.73 -12.23 9.11
CA GLY A 155 -18.42 -12.51 7.85
C GLY A 155 -17.69 -13.48 6.92
N TRP A 156 -16.43 -13.84 7.20
CA TRP A 156 -15.71 -14.81 6.38
C TRP A 156 -16.15 -16.23 6.67
N ALA A 157 -16.42 -16.98 5.59
CA ALA A 157 -16.85 -18.36 5.70
C ALA A 157 -15.80 -19.23 6.42
N ALA A 158 -16.24 -20.29 7.09
CA ALA A 158 -15.36 -21.17 7.86
C ALA A 158 -14.22 -21.77 7.00
N GLN A 159 -14.53 -22.06 5.73
CA GLN A 159 -13.62 -22.64 4.73
C GLN A 159 -12.70 -21.62 4.04
N THR A 160 -12.77 -20.33 4.36
CA THR A 160 -11.83 -19.34 3.81
C THR A 160 -10.40 -19.74 4.20
N ALA A 161 -9.54 -19.84 3.19
CA ALA A 161 -8.15 -20.29 3.33
C ALA A 161 -7.16 -19.13 3.19
N VAL A 162 -5.92 -19.36 3.59
CA VAL A 162 -4.80 -18.42 3.46
C VAL A 162 -3.90 -18.85 2.31
N GLY A 163 -3.78 -18.01 1.29
CA GLY A 163 -2.78 -18.17 0.24
C GLY A 163 -1.41 -17.69 0.70
N LYS A 164 -0.37 -18.49 0.48
CA LYS A 164 1.03 -18.16 0.82
C LYS A 164 1.94 -18.68 -0.29
N THR A 165 2.93 -17.89 -0.72
CA THR A 165 3.94 -18.43 -1.66
C THR A 165 4.95 -19.29 -0.90
N LEU A 166 5.51 -20.31 -1.57
CA LEU A 166 6.47 -21.25 -0.96
C LEU A 166 7.66 -20.57 -0.25
N VAL A 167 8.13 -19.43 -0.76
CA VAL A 167 9.30 -18.71 -0.24
C VAL A 167 8.98 -17.76 0.92
N SER A 168 7.70 -17.57 1.27
CA SER A 168 7.32 -16.79 2.44
C SER A 168 7.66 -17.52 3.74
N SER A 169 7.86 -16.75 4.81
CA SER A 169 8.31 -17.26 6.11
C SER A 169 7.38 -18.31 6.71
N SER A 170 7.98 -19.33 7.31
CA SER A 170 7.26 -20.39 8.05
C SER A 170 6.52 -19.91 9.31
N ILE A 171 6.66 -18.63 9.68
CA ILE A 171 5.83 -18.03 10.74
C ILE A 171 4.35 -18.01 10.31
N ILE A 172 4.07 -17.84 9.02
CA ILE A 172 2.70 -17.81 8.48
C ILE A 172 2.03 -19.17 8.69
N ASP A 173 2.73 -20.27 8.41
CA ASP A 173 2.25 -21.63 8.64
C ASP A 173 1.82 -21.84 10.10
N ARG A 174 2.62 -21.33 11.05
CA ARG A 174 2.32 -21.43 12.48
C ARG A 174 1.11 -20.59 12.90
N VAL A 175 1.01 -19.36 12.39
CA VAL A 175 -0.16 -18.49 12.63
C VAL A 175 -1.43 -19.15 12.10
N VAL A 176 -1.41 -19.61 10.85
CA VAL A 176 -2.58 -20.24 10.22
C VAL A 176 -3.01 -21.52 10.94
N ALA A 177 -2.04 -22.35 11.36
CA ALA A 177 -2.32 -23.53 12.18
C ALA A 177 -2.90 -23.16 13.56
N GLY A 178 -2.39 -22.12 14.21
CA GLY A 178 -2.89 -21.63 15.49
C GLY A 178 -4.34 -21.11 15.41
N LEU A 179 -4.72 -20.54 14.27
CA LEU A 179 -6.09 -20.11 13.97
C LEU A 179 -7.02 -21.27 13.56
N GLY A 180 -6.49 -22.48 13.38
CA GLY A 180 -7.25 -23.63 12.86
C GLY A 180 -7.75 -23.44 11.42
N ARG A 181 -7.02 -22.67 10.61
CA ARG A 181 -7.39 -22.36 9.21
C ARG A 181 -6.57 -23.18 8.22
N THR A 182 -7.05 -23.25 6.98
CA THR A 182 -6.35 -23.94 5.88
C THR A 182 -5.32 -23.02 5.24
N LEU A 183 -4.07 -23.47 5.16
CA LEU A 183 -3.02 -22.83 4.35
C LEU A 183 -2.98 -23.49 2.96
N ILE A 184 -2.95 -22.68 1.90
CA ILE A 184 -2.74 -23.11 0.52
C ILE A 184 -1.43 -22.49 0.05
N GLU A 185 -0.42 -23.33 -0.13
CA GLU A 185 0.87 -22.91 -0.66
C GLU A 185 0.89 -22.95 -2.18
N VAL A 186 1.45 -21.91 -2.81
CA VAL A 186 1.56 -21.74 -4.27
C VAL A 186 2.97 -21.39 -4.74
#